data_AF-A0AAX6BMD1-F1
#
_entry.id   AF-A0AAX6BMD1-F1
#
_cell.length_a   1.000
_cell.length_b   1.000
_cell.length_c   1.000
_cell.angle_alpha   90.00
_cell.angle_beta   90.00
_cell.angle_gamma   90.00
#
_symmetry.space_group_name_H-M   'P 1'
#
loop_
_entity.id
_entity.type
_entity.pdbx_description
1 polymer ?
#
loop_
_entity_poly.entity_id
_entity_poly.type
_entity_poly.pdbx_seq_one_letter_code
_entity_poly.pdbx_strand_id
1 'polypeptide(L)'
;MSFILTNCMAISIIFVVILFVSIVFNNRIAALVISFVTVLFGLFLLFYAFAKISGLDALDIQIKGLIIIGEGLLLLVVTSVFISVQEAKKKTL
;
A
#
# COMPACT_ATOMS: atom_id res chain seq x y z
N MET A 1 -3.24 -15.81 11.07
CA MET A 1 -2.12 -14.90 11.43
C MET A 1 -0.80 -15.35 10.83
N SER A 2 -0.36 -16.60 11.04
CA SER A 2 0.86 -17.14 10.40
C SER A 2 0.90 -16.92 8.88
N PHE A 3 -0.18 -17.27 8.15
CA PHE A 3 -0.27 -17.06 6.71
C PHE A 3 -0.03 -15.61 6.24
N ILE A 4 -0.57 -14.62 6.97
CA ILE A 4 -0.46 -13.20 6.61
C ILE A 4 0.97 -12.71 6.84
N LEU A 5 1.60 -13.12 7.94
CA LEU A 5 3.00 -12.81 8.26
C LEU A 5 3.97 -13.44 7.26
N THR A 6 3.74 -14.70 6.91
CA THR A 6 4.61 -15.44 5.97
C THR A 6 4.52 -14.89 4.55
N ASN A 7 3.35 -14.40 4.14
CA ASN A 7 3.09 -13.95 2.77
C ASN A 7 2.95 -12.43 2.63
N CYS A 8 3.31 -11.63 3.64
CA CYS A 8 3.06 -10.19 3.65
C CYS A 8 3.67 -9.46 2.44
N MET A 9 4.86 -9.89 2.01
CA MET A 9 5.55 -9.33 0.83
C MET A 9 4.79 -9.64 -0.47
N ALA A 10 4.30 -10.87 -0.63
CA ALA A 10 3.51 -11.26 -1.79
C ALA A 10 2.18 -10.49 -1.84
N ILE A 11 1.54 -10.28 -0.69
CA ILE A 11 0.33 -9.46 -0.57
C ILE A 11 0.61 -8.02 -0.99
N SER A 12 1.75 -7.43 -0.58
CA SER A 12 2.14 -6.07 -0.99
C SER A 12 2.27 -5.95 -2.51
N ILE A 13 2.95 -6.92 -3.14
CA ILE A 13 3.09 -6.98 -4.61
C ILE A 13 1.72 -7.02 -5.29
N ILE A 14 0.77 -7.79 -4.75
CA ILE A 14 -0.59 -7.86 -5.30
C ILE A 14 -1.26 -6.48 -5.26
N PHE A 15 -1.09 -5.70 -4.18
CA PHE A 15 -1.64 -4.34 -4.11
C PHE A 15 -1.07 -3.43 -5.20
N VAL A 16 0.23 -3.51 -5.49
CA VAL A 16 0.84 -2.77 -6.60
C VAL A 16 0.21 -3.14 -7.94
N VAL A 17 0.04 -4.44 -8.19
CA VAL A 17 -0.56 -4.91 -9.44
C VAL A 17 -2.00 -4.40 -9.61
N ILE A 18 -2.82 -4.48 -8.56
CA ILE A 18 -4.21 -3.98 -8.59
C ILE A 18 -4.24 -2.46 -8.80
N LEU A 19 -3.27 -1.73 -8.24
CA LEU A 19 -3.15 -0.29 -8.45
C LEU A 19 -2.83 0.04 -9.91
N PHE A 20 -1.87 -0.66 -10.53
CA PHE A 20 -1.57 -0.50 -11.95
C PHE A 20 -2.80 -0.76 -12.81
N VAL A 21 -3.54 -1.83 -12.53
CA VAL A 21 -4.80 -2.14 -13.19
C VAL A 21 -5.79 -0.97 -13.03
N SER A 22 -5.93 -0.43 -11.83
CA SER A 22 -6.85 0.70 -11.56
C SER A 22 -6.47 1.97 -12.33
N ILE A 23 -5.17 2.25 -12.47
CA ILE A 23 -4.66 3.36 -13.28
C ILE A 23 -4.98 3.14 -14.76
N VAL A 24 -4.74 1.93 -15.30
CA VAL A 24 -5.02 1.58 -16.70
C VAL A 24 -6.52 1.72 -17.03
N PHE A 25 -7.39 1.28 -16.13
CA PHE A 25 -8.85 1.46 -16.26
C PHE A 25 -9.35 2.86 -15.89
N ASN A 26 -8.43 3.78 -15.60
CA ASN A 26 -8.75 5.17 -15.30
C ASN A 26 -9.64 5.35 -14.04
N ASN A 27 -9.67 4.35 -13.16
CA ASN A 27 -10.51 4.32 -11.97
C ASN A 27 -9.78 4.99 -10.80
N ARG A 28 -9.93 6.31 -10.71
CA ARG A 28 -9.27 7.19 -9.74
C ARG A 28 -9.55 6.80 -8.28
N ILE A 29 -10.81 6.45 -7.98
CA ILE A 29 -11.24 6.10 -6.63
C ILE A 29 -10.61 4.78 -6.21
N ALA A 30 -10.63 3.77 -7.10
CA ALA A 30 -10.00 2.48 -6.81
C ALA A 30 -8.50 2.62 -6.56
N ALA A 31 -7.77 3.37 -7.40
CA ALA A 31 -6.34 3.61 -7.21
C ALA A 31 -6.03 4.26 -5.85
N LEU A 32 -6.84 5.24 -5.43
CA LEU A 32 -6.70 5.91 -4.14
C LEU A 32 -6.98 4.95 -2.97
N VAL A 33 -8.05 4.17 -3.06
CA VAL A 33 -8.43 3.18 -2.04
C VAL A 33 -7.34 2.13 -1.88
N ILE A 34 -6.78 1.60 -2.98
CA ILE A 34 -5.72 0.58 -2.91
C ILE A 34 -4.45 1.14 -2.28
N SER A 35 -4.06 2.36 -2.66
CA SER A 35 -2.90 3.03 -2.05
C SER A 35 -3.08 3.19 -0.54
N PHE A 36 -4.27 3.62 -0.12
CA PHE A 36 -4.60 3.78 1.30
C PHE A 36 -4.65 2.45 2.06
N VAL A 37 -5.24 1.40 1.48
CA VAL A 37 -5.27 0.05 2.05
C VAL A 37 -3.86 -0.51 2.21
N THR A 38 -2.94 -0.21 1.28
CA THR A 38 -1.53 -0.63 1.37
C THR A 38 -0.85 -0.02 2.60
N VAL A 39 -1.05 1.28 2.84
CA VAL A 39 -0.53 1.96 4.04
C VAL A 39 -1.14 1.37 5.31
N LEU A 40 -2.45 1.16 5.35
CA LEU A 40 -3.13 0.56 6.50
C LEU A 40 -2.64 -0.86 6.78
N PHE A 41 -2.35 -1.64 5.74
CA PHE A 41 -1.82 -2.99 5.89
C PHE A 41 -0.42 -2.99 6.52
N GLY A 42 0.47 -2.10 6.06
CA GLY A 42 1.78 -1.94 6.68
C GLY A 42 1.70 -1.45 8.13
N LEU A 43 0.77 -0.54 8.43
CA LEU A 43 0.53 -0.04 9.79
C LEU A 43 -0.02 -1.14 10.70
N PHE A 44 -0.92 -1.99 10.19
CA PHE A 44 -1.42 -3.16 10.89
C PHE A 44 -0.31 -4.14 11.25
N LEU A 45 0.61 -4.43 10.32
CA LEU A 45 1.77 -5.30 10.59
C LEU A 45 2.68 -4.73 11.67
N LEU A 46 2.89 -3.42 11.64
CA LEU A 46 3.74 -2.71 12.61
C LEU A 46 3.12 -2.77 14.02
N PHE A 47 1.85 -2.40 14.17
CA PHE A 47 1.14 -2.50 15.45
C PHE A 47 1.04 -3.94 15.95
N TYR A 48 0.82 -4.90 15.05
CA TYR A 48 0.77 -6.31 15.40
C TYR A 48 2.11 -6.82 15.95
N ALA A 49 3.22 -6.46 15.32
CA ALA A 49 4.54 -6.81 15.80
C ALA A 49 4.83 -6.21 17.18
N PHE A 50 4.45 -4.94 17.41
CA PHE A 50 4.61 -4.30 18.72
C PHE A 50 3.76 -4.94 19.83
N ALA A 51 2.56 -5.43 19.51
CA ALA A 51 1.61 -5.90 20.53
C ALA A 51 1.72 -7.40 20.83
N LYS A 52 2.12 -8.24 19.86
CA LYS A 52 1.96 -9.70 19.91
C LYS A 52 3.23 -10.50 19.72
N ILE A 53 4.33 -9.89 19.30
CA ILE A 53 5.57 -10.59 18.94
C ILE A 53 6.72 -10.00 19.75
N SER A 54 7.57 -10.87 20.30
CA SER A 54 8.76 -10.48 21.07
C SER A 54 10.00 -11.13 20.48
N GLY A 55 11.16 -10.47 20.63
CA GLY A 55 12.44 -10.97 20.13
C GLY A 55 12.75 -10.53 18.70
N LEU A 56 13.71 -11.22 18.06
CA LEU A 56 14.24 -10.85 16.74
C LEU A 56 13.16 -10.90 15.63
N ASP A 57 12.18 -11.78 15.76
CA ASP A 57 11.06 -11.91 14.82
C ASP A 57 10.15 -10.66 14.82
N ALA A 58 10.05 -9.95 15.95
CA ALA A 58 9.31 -8.70 16.03
C ALA A 58 9.99 -7.61 15.17
N LEU A 59 11.33 -7.56 15.22
CA LEU A 59 12.12 -6.61 14.44
C LEU A 59 11.99 -6.87 12.93
N ASP A 60 12.04 -8.14 12.50
CA ASP A 60 11.84 -8.51 11.08
C ASP A 60 10.49 -8.03 10.55
N ILE A 61 9.42 -8.25 11.30
CA ILE A 61 8.06 -7.86 10.88
C ILE A 61 7.87 -6.35 10.95
N GLN A 62 8.49 -5.66 11.90
CA GLN A 62 8.49 -4.19 11.94
C GLN A 62 9.18 -3.60 10.70
N ILE A 63 10.33 -4.13 10.31
CA ILE A 63 11.05 -3.69 9.10
C ILE A 63 10.18 -3.94 7.86
N LYS A 64 9.59 -5.13 7.73
CA LYS A 64 8.66 -5.45 6.63
C LYS A 64 7.45 -4.52 6.62
N GLY A 65 6.85 -4.25 7.76
CA GLY A 65 5.75 -3.30 7.91
C GLY A 65 6.14 -1.88 7.48
N LEU A 66 7.33 -1.41 7.87
CA LEU A 66 7.84 -0.11 7.49
C LEU A 66 8.10 0.00 5.97
N ILE A 67 8.63 -1.05 5.34
CA ILE A 67 8.80 -1.12 3.89
C ILE A 67 7.45 -1.00 3.18
N ILE A 68 6.43 -1.74 3.64
CA ILE A 68 5.08 -1.70 3.06
C ILE A 68 4.42 -0.33 3.25
N ILE A 69 4.64 0.34 4.40
CA ILE A 69 4.18 1.72 4.61
C ILE A 69 4.86 2.67 3.61
N GLY A 70 6.17 2.55 3.44
CA GLY A 70 6.94 3.35 2.48
C GLY A 70 6.45 3.15 1.04
N GLU A 71 6.20 1.90 0.65
CA GLU A 71 5.59 1.54 -0.62
C GLU A 71 4.20 2.17 -0.78
N GLY A 72 3.31 2.02 0.20
CA GLY A 72 1.99 2.62 0.19
C GLY A 72 1.99 4.15 0.08
N LEU A 73 2.93 4.83 0.73
CA LEU A 73 3.13 6.28 0.61
C LEU A 73 3.57 6.67 -0.81
N LEU A 74 4.49 5.91 -1.40
CA LEU A 74 4.94 6.14 -2.78
C LEU A 74 3.80 5.94 -3.77
N LEU A 75 2.97 4.90 -3.57
CA LEU A 75 1.76 4.66 -4.35
C LEU A 75 0.75 5.81 -4.21
N LEU A 76 0.58 6.39 -3.01
CA LEU A 76 -0.27 7.56 -2.80
C LEU A 76 0.25 8.78 -3.57
N VAL A 77 1.56 9.01 -3.61
CA VAL A 77 2.16 10.11 -4.38
C VAL A 77 1.89 9.91 -5.87
N VAL A 78 2.15 8.73 -6.42
CA VAL A 78 1.88 8.44 -7.85
C VAL A 78 0.40 8.61 -8.18
N THR A 79 -0.49 8.09 -7.31
CA THR A 79 -1.93 8.18 -7.50
C THR A 79 -2.43 9.63 -7.45
N SER A 80 -1.90 10.45 -6.54
CA SER A 80 -2.28 11.86 -6.44
C SER A 80 -1.87 12.67 -7.67
N VAL A 81 -0.66 12.44 -8.20
CA VAL A 81 -0.21 13.01 -9.48
C VAL A 81 -1.12 12.56 -10.63
N PHE A 82 -1.43 11.26 -10.69
CA PHE A 82 -2.33 10.71 -11.71
C PHE A 82 -3.71 11.38 -11.69
N ILE A 83 -4.32 11.53 -10.51
CA ILE A 83 -5.61 12.20 -10.34
C ILE A 83 -5.51 13.67 -10.77
N SER A 84 -4.46 14.37 -10.35
CA SER A 84 -4.24 15.79 -10.69
C SER A 84 -4.13 16.02 -12.19
N VAL A 85 -3.34 15.21 -12.91
CA VAL A 85 -3.19 15.27 -14.37
C VAL A 85 -4.54 15.04 -15.06
N GLN A 86 -5.31 14.08 -14.57
CA GLN A 86 -6.61 13.76 -15.12
C GLN A 86 -7.67 14.84 -14.89
N GLU A 87 -7.64 15.50 -13.73
CA GLU A 87 -8.51 16.65 -13.46
C GLU A 87 -8.12 17.88 -14.29
N ALA A 88 -6.82 18.13 -14.48
CA ALA A 88 -6.33 19.19 -15.35
C ALA A 88 -6.80 18.97 -16.80
N LYS A 89 -6.68 17.74 -17.33
CA LYS A 89 -7.20 17.40 -18.67
C LYS A 89 -8.70 17.64 -18.79
N LYS A 90 -9.49 17.33 -17.76
CA LYS A 90 -10.94 17.56 -17.76
C LYS A 90 -11.31 19.06 -17.78
N LYS A 91 -10.48 19.93 -17.22
CA LYS A 91 -10.71 21.39 -17.19
C LYS A 91 -10.28 22.11 -18.47
N THR A 92 -9.49 21.47 -19.33
CA THR A 92 -8.97 22.06 -20.58
C THR A 92 -9.85 21.71 -21.80
N LEU A 93 -10.93 20.95 -21.58
CA LEU A 93 -11.89 20.46 -22.56
C LEU A 93 -13.26 21.02 -22.21
#